data_AF-A0A8H4AT52-F1
#
_entry.id   AF-A0A8H4AT52-F1
#
_cell.length_a   1.000
_cell.length_b   1.000
_cell.length_c   1.000
_cell.angle_alpha   90.00
_cell.angle_beta   90.00
_cell.angle_gamma   90.00
#
_symmetry.space_group_name_H-M   'P 1'
#
loop_
_entity.id
_entity.type
_entity.pdbx_description
1 polymer ?
#
loop_
_entity_poly.entity_id
_entity_poly.type
_entity_poly.pdbx_seq_one_letter_code
_entity_poly.pdbx_strand_id
1 'polypeptide(L)'
;MAIIPEEWLEKAISEGHINYIDYNKFTDPVVISIGGFGKVLKHEWRDSELTVALKCLKVDTSIDEKIINDFIHELKLLRRVSFHPNVISFYGVTKENNGHYYMILQYADDGNLREYLMANSTKLQWTDKLHVAKEIAHGLLFLHDNNNIHRDLHSKNILIHKSQPMITDFGLAKQINEITSNSNLHGMPAYVEPQCLLYDKYKCNMKSDVYSLGVILWEISSGRPPFPSFESVLSLAVHISKGNREKPIDGTPFQYIELYKQCWDNDPVNRPETRLILNILKQINPDEILTQDHLNETSAQNNKILENLRKEAHEQGKFLKTSESFEEIFRNSQQQNSEDQFSASTWDLSRKCEFENFSELIKALCENTMLTSLDLSSNELGLLGGKALANALCENVILTSLNLEFNNLESEGE
;
A
#
# COMPACT_ATOMS: atom_id res chain seq x y z
N MET A 1 -32.99 13.24 14.67
CA MET A 1 -31.57 13.52 14.96
C MET A 1 -30.79 12.83 13.88
N ALA A 2 -30.10 13.59 13.03
CA ALA A 2 -29.07 13.00 12.17
C ALA A 2 -27.96 12.47 13.10
N ILE A 3 -27.36 11.34 12.73
CA ILE A 3 -26.21 10.82 13.47
C ILE A 3 -24.99 11.66 13.03
N ILE A 4 -24.05 12.00 13.93
CA ILE A 4 -22.85 12.82 13.63
C ILE A 4 -22.16 12.49 12.28
N PRO A 5 -22.03 11.20 11.89
CA PRO A 5 -21.47 10.83 10.60
C PRO A 5 -22.31 11.34 9.40
N GLU A 6 -23.64 11.33 9.49
CA GLU A 6 -24.53 11.88 8.45
C GLU A 6 -24.36 13.40 8.31
N GLU A 7 -24.25 14.12 9.43
CA GLU A 7 -23.98 15.58 9.42
C GLU A 7 -22.64 15.91 8.73
N TRP A 8 -21.61 15.09 8.93
CA TRP A 8 -20.33 15.26 8.24
C TRP A 8 -20.48 15.14 6.72
N LEU A 9 -21.23 14.14 6.25
CA LEU A 9 -21.45 13.92 4.82
C LEU A 9 -22.24 15.08 4.20
N GLU A 10 -23.33 15.51 4.85
CA GLU A 10 -24.15 16.63 4.39
C GLU A 10 -23.36 17.94 4.36
N LYS A 11 -22.50 18.17 5.35
CA LYS A 11 -21.59 19.31 5.38
C LYS A 11 -20.57 19.24 4.22
N ALA A 12 -19.93 18.10 4.01
CA ALA A 12 -18.97 17.92 2.92
C ALA A 12 -19.60 18.07 1.53
N ILE A 13 -20.88 17.70 1.38
CA ILE A 13 -21.66 17.97 0.16
C ILE A 13 -21.93 19.47 0.02
N SER A 14 -22.45 20.14 1.05
CA SER A 14 -22.83 21.56 0.97
C SER A 14 -21.64 22.50 0.80
N GLU A 15 -20.46 22.14 1.31
CA GLU A 15 -19.20 22.86 1.10
C GLU A 15 -18.51 22.52 -0.24
N GLY A 16 -19.09 21.64 -1.08
CA GLY A 16 -18.56 21.29 -2.40
C GLY A 16 -17.33 20.38 -2.36
N HIS A 17 -17.04 19.76 -1.22
CA HIS A 17 -15.93 18.81 -1.07
C HIS A 17 -16.26 17.43 -1.68
N ILE A 18 -17.55 17.11 -1.79
CA ILE A 18 -18.07 15.89 -2.41
C ILE A 18 -19.11 16.29 -3.44
N ASN A 19 -18.96 15.78 -4.66
CA ASN A 19 -19.97 15.97 -5.70
C ASN A 19 -21.24 15.22 -5.30
N TYR A 20 -22.37 15.93 -5.28
CA TYR A 20 -23.69 15.34 -5.13
C TYR A 20 -24.40 15.32 -6.48
N ILE A 21 -24.92 14.16 -6.85
CA ILE A 21 -25.67 13.95 -8.08
C ILE A 21 -27.09 13.53 -7.72
N ASP A 22 -28.08 14.20 -8.31
CA ASP A 22 -29.49 13.85 -8.11
C ASP A 22 -29.76 12.44 -8.63
N TYR A 23 -30.35 11.60 -7.79
CA TYR A 23 -30.66 10.21 -8.11
C TYR A 23 -31.53 10.05 -9.36
N ASN A 24 -32.40 11.03 -9.65
CA ASN A 24 -33.29 11.00 -10.82
C ASN A 24 -32.54 11.10 -12.16
N LYS A 25 -31.23 11.41 -12.13
CA LYS A 25 -30.36 11.43 -13.32
C LYS A 25 -29.91 10.04 -13.76
N PHE A 26 -30.16 9.01 -12.96
CA PHE A 26 -29.83 7.63 -13.28
C PHE A 26 -31.03 6.89 -13.91
N THR A 27 -30.75 5.94 -14.80
CA THR A 27 -31.79 5.05 -15.34
C THR A 27 -32.23 4.00 -14.31
N ASP A 28 -33.19 3.17 -14.66
CA ASP A 28 -33.54 2.02 -13.83
C ASP A 28 -32.31 1.09 -13.62
N PRO A 29 -32.12 0.56 -12.40
CA PRO A 29 -30.96 -0.23 -12.05
C PRO A 29 -30.96 -1.61 -12.70
N VAL A 30 -29.77 -2.10 -13.03
CA VAL A 30 -29.51 -3.54 -13.17
C VAL A 30 -28.67 -4.01 -11.99
N VAL A 31 -29.11 -5.04 -11.27
CA VAL A 31 -28.35 -5.58 -10.13
C VAL A 31 -27.09 -6.27 -10.65
N ILE A 32 -25.91 -5.79 -10.23
CA ILE A 32 -24.62 -6.41 -10.58
C ILE A 32 -24.26 -7.46 -9.52
N SER A 33 -24.36 -7.07 -8.24
CA SER A 33 -23.90 -7.90 -7.13
C SER A 33 -24.66 -7.61 -5.86
N ILE A 34 -24.83 -8.66 -5.05
CA ILE A 34 -25.32 -8.61 -3.68
C ILE A 34 -24.31 -9.39 -2.84
N GLY A 35 -23.55 -8.69 -2.00
CA GLY A 35 -22.47 -9.28 -1.20
C GLY A 35 -22.48 -8.85 0.26
N GLY A 36 -21.46 -9.28 1.01
CA GLY A 36 -21.28 -8.91 2.43
C GLY A 36 -21.14 -7.40 2.65
N PHE A 37 -20.64 -6.68 1.64
CA PHE A 37 -20.46 -5.22 1.63
C PHE A 37 -21.65 -4.46 1.04
N GLY A 38 -22.80 -5.12 0.81
CA GLY A 38 -24.02 -4.48 0.33
C GLY A 38 -24.32 -4.73 -1.14
N LYS A 39 -25.16 -3.86 -1.71
CA LYS A 39 -25.72 -3.99 -3.07
C LYS A 39 -24.99 -3.07 -4.03
N VAL A 40 -24.61 -3.60 -5.19
CA VAL A 40 -24.02 -2.83 -6.29
C VAL A 40 -24.96 -2.87 -7.48
N LEU A 41 -25.35 -1.69 -7.95
CA LEU A 41 -26.31 -1.48 -9.03
C LEU A 41 -25.64 -0.80 -10.22
N LYS A 42 -25.86 -1.32 -11.43
CA LYS A 42 -25.49 -0.66 -12.68
C LYS A 42 -26.56 0.35 -13.05
N HIS A 43 -26.14 1.55 -13.44
CA HIS A 43 -27.02 2.58 -14.01
C HIS A 43 -26.36 3.25 -15.22
N GLU A 44 -27.17 3.77 -16.14
CA GLU A 44 -26.71 4.80 -17.08
C GLU A 44 -26.96 6.18 -16.45
N TRP A 45 -25.96 7.04 -16.51
CA TRP A 45 -26.05 8.42 -16.06
C TRP A 45 -26.39 9.33 -17.24
N ARG A 46 -27.64 9.80 -17.27
CA ARG A 46 -28.24 10.46 -18.45
C ARG A 46 -27.51 11.73 -18.91
N ASP A 47 -26.91 12.47 -17.98
CA ASP A 47 -26.28 13.76 -18.27
C ASP A 47 -24.81 13.64 -18.72
N SER A 48 -24.18 12.47 -18.54
CA SER A 48 -22.75 12.28 -18.79
C SER A 48 -22.44 11.22 -19.85
N GLU A 49 -23.46 10.51 -20.35
CA GLU A 49 -23.30 9.33 -21.23
C GLU A 49 -22.40 8.24 -20.61
N LEU A 50 -22.22 8.25 -19.29
CA LEU A 50 -21.42 7.27 -18.56
C LEU A 50 -22.31 6.18 -17.96
N THR A 51 -21.85 4.95 -18.08
CA THR A 51 -22.33 3.85 -17.25
C THR A 51 -21.61 3.88 -15.90
N VAL A 52 -22.37 3.79 -14.80
CA VAL A 52 -21.85 3.87 -13.42
C VAL A 52 -22.30 2.70 -12.56
N ALA A 53 -21.55 2.43 -11.50
CA ALA A 53 -21.90 1.51 -10.43
C ALA A 53 -22.28 2.30 -9.17
N LEU A 54 -23.52 2.12 -8.70
CA LEU A 54 -23.97 2.64 -7.42
C LEU A 54 -23.77 1.58 -6.34
N LYS A 55 -22.85 1.83 -5.41
CA LYS A 55 -22.60 0.96 -4.24
C LYS A 55 -23.26 1.57 -3.01
N CYS A 56 -24.10 0.78 -2.35
CA CYS A 56 -24.65 1.09 -1.04
C CYS A 56 -24.22 0.02 -0.05
N LEU A 57 -23.64 0.44 1.10
CA LEU A 57 -23.40 -0.47 2.21
C LEU A 57 -24.74 -0.83 2.83
N LYS A 58 -24.97 -2.13 3.09
CA LYS A 58 -26.25 -2.69 3.52
C LYS A 58 -26.92 -1.86 4.64
N VAL A 59 -27.97 -1.12 4.31
CA VAL A 59 -28.83 -0.41 5.27
C VAL A 59 -30.12 -1.21 5.47
N ASP A 60 -30.00 -2.46 5.91
CA ASP A 60 -31.17 -3.22 6.35
C ASP A 60 -31.15 -3.31 7.88
N THR A 61 -32.09 -2.59 8.49
CA THR A 61 -32.54 -2.61 9.89
C THR A 61 -31.64 -1.92 10.93
N SER A 62 -32.20 -0.90 11.60
CA SER A 62 -31.63 -0.05 12.66
C SER A 62 -30.20 0.42 12.39
N ILE A 63 -30.06 1.63 11.83
CA ILE A 63 -28.78 2.26 11.48
C ILE A 63 -27.74 2.07 12.60
N ASP A 64 -26.87 1.09 12.41
CA ASP A 64 -25.69 0.88 13.23
C ASP A 64 -24.69 1.98 12.86
N GLU A 65 -24.29 2.78 13.86
CA GLU A 65 -23.28 3.82 13.72
C GLU A 65 -22.02 3.32 13.01
N LYS A 66 -21.69 2.03 13.21
CA LYS A 66 -20.57 1.36 12.54
C LYS A 66 -20.70 1.34 11.02
N ILE A 67 -21.89 1.06 10.48
CA ILE A 67 -22.09 0.94 9.02
C ILE A 67 -21.90 2.31 8.34
N ILE A 68 -22.39 3.39 8.96
CA ILE A 68 -22.17 4.73 8.41
C ILE A 68 -20.69 5.13 8.54
N ASN A 69 -20.05 4.81 9.66
CA ASN A 69 -18.62 5.07 9.83
C ASN A 69 -17.78 4.35 8.77
N ASP A 70 -18.07 3.08 8.49
CA ASP A 70 -17.41 2.30 7.43
C ASP A 70 -17.66 2.94 6.04
N PHE A 71 -18.89 3.41 5.76
CA PHE A 71 -19.24 4.12 4.51
C PHE A 71 -18.42 5.40 4.33
N ILE A 72 -18.39 6.25 5.36
CA ILE A 72 -17.68 7.53 5.32
C ILE A 72 -16.18 7.33 5.26
N HIS A 73 -15.68 6.30 5.92
CA HIS A 73 -14.28 5.92 5.87
C HIS A 73 -13.85 5.53 4.45
N GLU A 74 -14.60 4.63 3.81
CA GLU A 74 -14.36 4.24 2.42
C GLU A 74 -14.43 5.46 1.48
N LEU A 75 -15.41 6.34 1.68
CA LEU A 75 -15.55 7.57 0.90
C LEU A 75 -14.33 8.50 1.06
N LYS A 76 -13.88 8.74 2.30
CA LYS A 76 -12.71 9.58 2.58
C LYS A 76 -11.45 9.04 1.92
N LEU A 77 -11.27 7.72 1.92
CA LEU A 77 -10.17 7.07 1.24
C LEU A 77 -10.27 7.26 -0.28
N LEU A 78 -11.40 6.90 -0.89
CA LEU A 78 -11.61 7.04 -2.34
C LEU A 78 -11.35 8.45 -2.85
N ARG A 79 -11.75 9.49 -2.11
CA ARG A 79 -11.45 10.88 -2.47
C ARG A 79 -9.95 11.18 -2.58
N ARG A 80 -9.10 10.47 -1.84
CA ARG A 80 -7.65 10.65 -1.84
C ARG A 80 -6.94 9.80 -2.89
N VAL A 81 -7.53 8.68 -3.33
CA VAL A 81 -6.82 7.69 -4.16
C VAL A 81 -7.43 7.45 -5.54
N SER A 82 -8.67 7.86 -5.79
CA SER A 82 -9.43 7.52 -7.02
C SER A 82 -8.97 8.20 -8.31
N PHE A 83 -7.97 9.09 -8.24
CA PHE A 83 -7.41 9.73 -9.44
C PHE A 83 -6.34 8.86 -10.13
N HIS A 84 -5.90 7.78 -9.50
CA HIS A 84 -4.91 6.87 -10.07
C HIS A 84 -5.58 5.90 -11.06
N PRO A 85 -5.01 5.65 -12.26
CA PRO A 85 -5.65 4.82 -13.29
C PRO A 85 -5.85 3.34 -12.90
N ASN A 86 -5.11 2.86 -11.90
CA ASN A 86 -5.24 1.50 -11.35
C ASN A 86 -6.05 1.45 -10.04
N VAL A 87 -6.81 2.49 -9.74
CA VAL A 87 -7.77 2.56 -8.63
C VAL A 87 -9.12 2.95 -9.21
N ILE A 88 -10.20 2.36 -8.69
CA ILE A 88 -11.54 2.64 -9.19
C ILE A 88 -11.88 4.14 -9.09
N SER A 89 -12.40 4.72 -10.18
CA SER A 89 -12.77 6.14 -10.15
C SER A 89 -14.00 6.36 -9.26
N PHE A 90 -13.99 7.45 -8.50
CA PHE A 90 -15.09 7.90 -7.66
C PHE A 90 -15.64 9.22 -8.19
N TYR A 91 -16.92 9.25 -8.53
CA TYR A 91 -17.55 10.43 -9.14
C TYR A 91 -18.30 11.32 -8.14
N GLY A 92 -18.72 10.76 -7.01
CA GLY A 92 -19.50 11.47 -6.00
C GLY A 92 -20.47 10.57 -5.26
N VAL A 93 -21.50 11.18 -4.68
CA VAL A 93 -22.58 10.48 -3.97
C VAL A 93 -23.96 10.89 -4.50
N THR A 94 -24.94 10.02 -4.27
CA THR A 94 -26.37 10.29 -4.51
C THR A 94 -27.20 9.80 -3.33
N LYS A 95 -28.40 10.34 -3.15
CA LYS A 95 -29.38 9.88 -2.14
C LYS A 95 -30.68 9.48 -2.83
N GLU A 96 -31.13 8.25 -2.63
CA GLU A 96 -32.43 7.77 -3.12
C GLU A 96 -33.57 8.28 -2.21
N ASN A 97 -34.81 8.31 -2.72
CA ASN A 97 -35.99 8.79 -1.99
C ASN A 97 -36.27 8.05 -0.67
N ASN A 98 -35.76 6.82 -0.51
CA ASN A 98 -35.84 6.05 0.73
C ASN A 98 -34.83 6.52 1.80
N GLY A 99 -34.00 7.50 1.49
CA GLY A 99 -32.99 8.08 2.39
C GLY A 99 -31.61 7.45 2.29
N HIS A 100 -31.42 6.40 1.47
CA HIS A 100 -30.14 5.72 1.36
C HIS A 100 -29.14 6.49 0.50
N TYR A 101 -27.92 6.63 1.02
CA TYR A 101 -26.79 7.17 0.27
C TYR A 101 -26.09 6.07 -0.53
N TYR A 102 -25.65 6.43 -1.73
CA TYR A 102 -24.87 5.57 -2.62
C TYR A 102 -23.59 6.30 -3.05
N MET A 103 -22.48 5.56 -3.13
CA MET A 103 -21.29 6.01 -3.85
C MET A 103 -21.48 5.76 -5.34
N ILE A 104 -21.09 6.74 -6.15
CA ILE A 104 -21.13 6.68 -7.61
C ILE A 104 -19.71 6.36 -8.08
N LEU A 105 -19.51 5.13 -8.55
CA LEU A 105 -18.22 4.59 -8.96
C LEU A 105 -18.20 4.33 -10.47
N GLN A 106 -17.01 4.26 -11.04
CA GLN A 106 -16.80 3.75 -12.40
C GLN A 106 -17.37 2.34 -12.53
N TYR A 107 -18.10 2.10 -13.61
CA TYR A 107 -18.50 0.75 -13.99
C TYR A 107 -17.39 0.09 -14.80
N ALA A 108 -16.98 -1.10 -14.36
CA ALA A 108 -16.00 -1.94 -15.03
C ALA A 108 -16.72 -3.05 -15.81
N ASP A 109 -16.62 -3.00 -17.13
CA ASP A 109 -17.40 -3.80 -18.08
C ASP A 109 -16.88 -5.23 -18.27
N ASP A 110 -15.60 -5.49 -17.97
CA ASP A 110 -14.99 -6.82 -18.03
C ASP A 110 -15.10 -7.60 -16.70
N GLY A 111 -15.87 -7.09 -15.73
CA GLY A 111 -16.10 -7.74 -14.44
C GLY A 111 -14.88 -7.69 -13.52
N ASN A 112 -14.74 -8.69 -12.65
CA ASN A 112 -13.57 -8.80 -11.75
C ASN A 112 -12.45 -9.66 -12.36
N LEU A 113 -11.23 -9.49 -11.86
CA LEU A 113 -10.03 -10.16 -12.37
C LEU A 113 -10.17 -11.68 -12.40
N ARG A 114 -10.81 -12.29 -11.39
CA ARG A 114 -10.99 -13.75 -11.38
C ARG A 114 -11.84 -14.23 -12.56
N GLU A 115 -13.00 -13.61 -12.76
CA GLU A 115 -13.89 -13.93 -13.87
C GLU A 115 -13.22 -13.65 -15.22
N TYR A 116 -12.51 -12.54 -15.33
CA TYR A 116 -11.73 -12.17 -16.51
C TYR A 116 -10.66 -13.21 -16.85
N LEU A 117 -9.89 -13.66 -15.87
CA LEU A 117 -8.85 -14.69 -16.04
C LEU A 117 -9.45 -16.04 -16.45
N MET A 118 -10.55 -16.45 -15.83
CA MET A 118 -11.23 -17.70 -16.16
C MET A 118 -11.78 -17.68 -17.59
N ALA A 119 -12.44 -16.58 -17.99
CA ALA A 119 -13.04 -16.41 -19.31
C ALA A 119 -11.99 -16.32 -20.44
N ASN A 120 -10.77 -15.88 -20.13
CA ASN A 120 -9.70 -15.66 -21.11
C ASN A 120 -8.48 -16.58 -20.90
N SER A 121 -8.62 -17.65 -20.12
CA SER A 121 -7.52 -18.55 -19.74
C SER A 121 -6.73 -19.15 -20.92
N THR A 122 -7.38 -19.36 -22.06
CA THR A 122 -6.75 -19.86 -23.30
C THR A 122 -6.28 -18.76 -24.25
N LYS A 123 -6.67 -17.50 -24.02
CA LYS A 123 -6.40 -16.36 -24.89
C LYS A 123 -5.21 -15.53 -24.42
N LEU A 124 -5.11 -15.31 -23.10
CA LEU A 124 -4.10 -14.43 -22.50
C LEU A 124 -2.70 -15.01 -22.68
N GLN A 125 -1.85 -14.26 -23.39
CA GLN A 125 -0.42 -14.53 -23.50
C GLN A 125 0.33 -13.96 -22.30
N TRP A 126 1.60 -14.33 -22.16
CA TRP A 126 2.42 -13.84 -21.05
C TRP A 126 2.62 -12.33 -21.05
N THR A 127 2.62 -11.69 -22.22
CA THR A 127 2.61 -10.23 -22.35
C THR A 127 1.39 -9.61 -21.67
N ASP A 128 0.20 -10.20 -21.87
CA ASP A 128 -1.06 -9.71 -21.29
C ASP A 128 -1.08 -9.94 -19.78
N LYS A 129 -0.65 -11.13 -19.34
CA LYS A 129 -0.55 -11.48 -17.92
C LYS A 129 0.41 -10.55 -17.18
N LEU A 130 1.58 -10.26 -17.76
CA LEU A 130 2.55 -9.34 -17.20
C LEU A 130 2.03 -7.90 -17.17
N HIS A 131 1.29 -7.47 -18.20
CA HIS A 131 0.65 -6.16 -18.19
C HIS A 131 -0.32 -6.04 -17.01
N VAL A 132 -1.26 -6.99 -16.86
CA VAL A 132 -2.21 -7.00 -15.74
C VAL A 132 -1.49 -6.99 -14.39
N ALA A 133 -0.45 -7.82 -14.21
CA ALA A 133 0.33 -7.86 -12.99
C ALA A 133 1.02 -6.52 -12.67
N LYS A 134 1.65 -5.87 -13.67
CA LYS A 134 2.31 -4.56 -13.52
C LYS A 134 1.33 -3.48 -13.09
N GLU A 135 0.18 -3.42 -13.74
CA GLU A 135 -0.85 -2.42 -13.48
C GLU A 135 -1.47 -2.58 -12.08
N ILE A 136 -1.71 -3.82 -11.62
CA ILE A 136 -2.14 -4.08 -10.23
C ILE A 136 -1.05 -3.66 -9.23
N ALA A 137 0.22 -4.03 -9.48
CA ALA A 137 1.32 -3.64 -8.60
C ALA A 137 1.52 -2.13 -8.56
N HIS A 138 1.28 -1.42 -9.67
CA HIS A 138 1.35 0.04 -9.73
C HIS A 138 0.23 0.70 -8.91
N GLY A 139 -1.01 0.21 -9.02
CA GLY A 139 -2.10 0.66 -8.15
C GLY A 139 -1.81 0.41 -6.67
N LEU A 140 -1.27 -0.76 -6.33
CA LEU A 140 -0.93 -1.06 -4.94
C LEU A 140 0.22 -0.20 -4.43
N LEU A 141 1.25 0.05 -5.25
CA LEU A 141 2.35 0.95 -4.92
C LEU A 141 1.81 2.34 -4.60
N PHE A 142 0.92 2.87 -5.44
CA PHE A 142 0.29 4.16 -5.23
C PHE A 142 -0.48 4.22 -3.90
N LEU A 143 -1.22 3.16 -3.54
CA LEU A 143 -1.89 3.10 -2.23
C LEU A 143 -0.88 3.10 -1.07
N HIS A 144 0.19 2.33 -1.20
CA HIS A 144 1.24 2.21 -0.18
C HIS A 144 2.03 3.50 0.01
N ASP A 145 2.42 4.18 -1.09
CA ASP A 145 3.09 5.48 -1.03
C ASP A 145 2.18 6.57 -0.40
N ASN A 146 0.86 6.38 -0.42
CA ASN A 146 -0.12 7.23 0.29
C ASN A 146 -0.49 6.71 1.70
N ASN A 147 0.32 5.82 2.27
CA ASN A 147 0.14 5.22 3.60
C ASN A 147 -1.20 4.50 3.81
N ASN A 148 -1.80 3.96 2.74
CA ASN A 148 -3.05 3.19 2.80
C ASN A 148 -2.77 1.70 2.64
N ILE A 149 -3.29 0.90 3.58
CA ILE A 149 -3.24 -0.57 3.52
C ILE A 149 -4.64 -1.06 3.16
N HIS A 150 -4.75 -1.88 2.13
CA HIS A 150 -6.03 -2.35 1.61
C HIS A 150 -6.71 -3.38 2.54
N ARG A 151 -5.94 -4.33 3.07
CA ARG A 151 -6.37 -5.36 4.06
C ARG A 151 -7.39 -6.39 3.56
N ASP A 152 -7.86 -6.28 2.32
CA ASP A 152 -8.77 -7.24 1.67
C ASP A 152 -8.50 -7.32 0.16
N LEU A 153 -7.22 -7.26 -0.19
CA LEU A 153 -6.81 -7.32 -1.59
C LEU A 153 -6.98 -8.76 -2.09
N HIS A 154 -7.81 -8.97 -3.09
CA HIS A 154 -7.98 -10.26 -3.75
C HIS A 154 -8.51 -10.06 -5.17
N SER A 155 -8.48 -11.09 -6.02
CA SER A 155 -8.89 -10.97 -7.43
C SER A 155 -10.34 -10.54 -7.66
N LYS A 156 -11.25 -10.75 -6.71
CA LYS A 156 -12.62 -10.21 -6.79
C LYS A 156 -12.72 -8.70 -6.48
N ASN A 157 -11.70 -8.12 -5.86
CA ASN A 157 -11.58 -6.68 -5.54
C ASN A 157 -10.63 -5.97 -6.53
N ILE A 158 -10.36 -6.60 -7.66
CA ILE A 158 -9.70 -5.99 -8.82
C ILE A 158 -10.70 -6.07 -9.96
N LEU A 159 -11.14 -4.91 -10.44
CA LEU A 159 -12.06 -4.81 -11.57
C LEU A 159 -11.29 -4.57 -12.85
N ILE A 160 -11.80 -5.07 -13.96
CA ILE A 160 -11.21 -4.88 -15.30
C ILE A 160 -12.13 -3.99 -16.12
N HIS A 161 -11.58 -2.92 -16.67
CA HIS A 161 -12.28 -2.06 -17.62
C HIS A 161 -11.43 -1.87 -18.86
N LYS A 162 -11.89 -2.38 -20.02
CA LYS A 162 -11.15 -2.30 -21.29
C LYS A 162 -9.72 -2.82 -21.13
N SER A 163 -9.57 -3.99 -20.51
CA SER A 163 -8.28 -4.61 -20.17
C SER A 163 -7.40 -3.89 -19.13
N GLN A 164 -7.85 -2.77 -18.56
CA GLN A 164 -7.16 -2.05 -17.48
C GLN A 164 -7.62 -2.56 -16.11
N PRO A 165 -6.72 -3.09 -15.25
CA PRO A 165 -7.09 -3.48 -13.90
C PRO A 165 -7.12 -2.29 -12.93
N MET A 166 -8.13 -2.29 -12.05
CA MET A 166 -8.38 -1.24 -11.07
C MET A 166 -8.69 -1.86 -9.70
N ILE A 167 -7.99 -1.43 -8.67
CA ILE A 167 -8.23 -1.83 -7.28
C ILE A 167 -9.50 -1.13 -6.76
N THR A 168 -10.37 -1.88 -6.08
CA THR A 168 -11.64 -1.41 -5.54
C THR A 168 -11.90 -1.98 -4.14
N ASP A 169 -13.00 -1.56 -3.51
CA ASP A 169 -13.53 -2.07 -2.24
C ASP A 169 -12.62 -1.76 -1.04
N PHE A 170 -12.62 -0.49 -0.65
CA PHE A 170 -11.79 0.02 0.44
C PHE A 170 -12.48 -0.05 1.81
N GLY A 171 -13.57 -0.81 1.93
CA GLY A 171 -14.36 -0.90 3.17
C GLY A 171 -13.58 -1.41 4.38
N LEU A 172 -12.49 -2.17 4.16
CA LEU A 172 -11.60 -2.66 5.22
C LEU A 172 -10.25 -1.94 5.26
N ALA A 173 -9.99 -1.06 4.29
CA ALA A 173 -8.72 -0.36 4.16
C ALA A 173 -8.51 0.60 5.34
N LYS A 174 -7.25 0.83 5.72
CA LYS A 174 -6.90 1.74 6.82
C LYS A 174 -5.61 2.48 6.53
N GLN A 175 -5.49 3.70 7.05
CA GLN A 175 -4.19 4.34 7.13
C GLN A 175 -3.34 3.70 8.24
N ILE A 176 -2.01 3.78 8.09
CA ILE A 176 -1.05 3.19 9.04
C ILE A 176 -1.29 3.66 10.49
N ASN A 177 -1.65 4.93 10.66
CA ASN A 177 -1.91 5.56 11.96
C ASN A 177 -3.24 5.13 12.62
N GLU A 178 -4.14 4.47 11.89
CA GLU A 178 -5.46 4.04 12.36
C GLU A 178 -5.51 2.54 12.75
N ILE A 179 -4.36 1.85 12.72
CA ILE A 179 -4.27 0.41 12.99
C ILE A 179 -4.42 0.12 14.50
N THR A 180 -5.65 -0.08 14.92
CA THR A 180 -6.00 -0.72 16.20
C THR A 180 -5.95 -2.24 16.07
N SER A 181 -5.48 -2.93 17.12
CA SER A 181 -5.36 -4.38 17.18
C SER A 181 -6.73 -5.04 17.24
N ASN A 182 -7.38 -5.25 16.10
CA ASN A 182 -8.61 -6.02 15.96
C ASN A 182 -8.52 -6.84 14.66
N SER A 183 -8.05 -8.09 14.74
CA SER A 183 -8.17 -9.05 13.64
C SER A 183 -9.47 -9.83 13.82
N ASN A 184 -10.58 -9.22 13.40
CA ASN A 184 -11.67 -10.06 12.95
C ASN A 184 -11.21 -10.67 11.61
N LEU A 185 -11.29 -12.00 11.49
CA LEU A 185 -10.99 -12.70 10.25
C LEU A 185 -11.98 -12.24 9.16
N HIS A 186 -11.58 -11.23 8.41
CA HIS A 186 -12.30 -10.68 7.28
C HIS A 186 -11.56 -11.07 5.99
N GLY A 187 -12.31 -11.18 4.88
CA GLY A 187 -11.76 -11.44 3.56
C GLY A 187 -11.74 -12.91 3.13
N MET A 188 -11.06 -13.17 2.01
CA MET A 188 -10.91 -14.50 1.43
C MET A 188 -9.68 -15.22 2.01
N PRO A 189 -9.82 -16.35 2.73
CA PRO A 189 -8.72 -16.99 3.47
C PRO A 189 -7.47 -17.29 2.64
N ALA A 190 -7.62 -17.56 1.34
CA ALA A 190 -6.50 -17.79 0.42
C ALA A 190 -5.55 -16.59 0.30
N TYR A 191 -6.06 -15.37 0.46
CA TYR A 191 -5.32 -14.11 0.31
C TYR A 191 -4.94 -13.51 1.66
N VAL A 192 -5.50 -14.00 2.77
CA VAL A 192 -5.16 -13.54 4.11
C VAL A 192 -3.78 -14.06 4.49
N GLU A 193 -2.89 -13.17 4.92
CA GLU A 193 -1.55 -13.57 5.31
C GLU A 193 -1.55 -14.50 6.55
N PRO A 194 -0.61 -15.45 6.66
CA PRO A 194 -0.64 -16.48 7.70
C PRO A 194 -0.69 -15.93 9.13
N GLN A 195 -0.03 -14.79 9.37
CA GLN A 195 0.04 -14.19 10.71
C GLN A 195 -1.33 -13.67 11.19
N CYS A 196 -2.15 -13.12 10.28
CA CYS A 196 -3.51 -12.71 10.60
C CYS A 196 -4.44 -13.92 10.87
N LEU A 197 -4.03 -15.16 10.51
CA LEU A 197 -4.75 -16.42 10.82
C LEU A 197 -4.29 -17.06 12.14
N LEU A 198 -3.05 -16.81 12.56
CA LEU A 198 -2.42 -17.42 13.73
C LEU A 198 -2.63 -16.59 15.00
N TYR A 199 -2.74 -15.27 14.87
CA TYR A 199 -2.69 -14.35 16.01
C TYR A 199 -3.81 -13.31 15.96
N ASP A 200 -4.75 -13.41 16.90
CA ASP A 200 -5.93 -12.52 17.03
C ASP A 200 -5.61 -11.02 17.25
N LYS A 201 -4.33 -10.69 17.51
CA LYS A 201 -3.87 -9.30 17.73
C LYS A 201 -2.85 -8.84 16.71
N TYR A 202 -2.58 -9.64 15.67
CA TYR A 202 -1.62 -9.25 14.65
C TYR A 202 -2.13 -8.04 13.87
N LYS A 203 -1.24 -7.06 13.70
CA LYS A 203 -1.52 -5.82 12.99
C LYS A 203 -1.12 -6.00 11.52
N CYS A 204 -2.10 -6.32 10.68
CA CYS A 204 -1.87 -6.40 9.25
C CYS A 204 -1.35 -5.02 8.74
N ASN A 205 -0.31 -5.03 7.90
CA ASN A 205 0.44 -3.87 7.41
C ASN A 205 0.60 -3.97 5.88
N MET A 206 1.46 -3.13 5.27
CA MET A 206 1.69 -3.19 3.81
C MET A 206 2.20 -4.56 3.33
N LYS A 207 2.94 -5.30 4.16
CA LYS A 207 3.42 -6.66 3.84
C LYS A 207 2.27 -7.68 3.83
N SER A 208 1.14 -7.39 4.47
CA SER A 208 -0.10 -8.18 4.35
C SER A 208 -0.72 -8.04 2.96
N ASP A 209 -0.74 -6.83 2.42
CA ASP A 209 -1.19 -6.60 1.04
C ASP A 209 -0.21 -7.23 0.04
N VAL A 210 1.11 -7.19 0.32
CA VAL A 210 2.12 -7.87 -0.52
C VAL A 210 1.89 -9.38 -0.56
N TYR A 211 1.55 -10.00 0.57
CA TYR A 211 1.16 -11.42 0.59
C TYR A 211 -0.04 -11.68 -0.32
N SER A 212 -1.07 -10.84 -0.19
CA SER A 212 -2.27 -10.91 -1.02
C SER A 212 -1.96 -10.76 -2.51
N LEU A 213 -1.07 -9.82 -2.85
CA LEU A 213 -0.55 -9.62 -4.20
C LEU A 213 0.18 -10.87 -4.70
N GLY A 214 0.99 -11.54 -3.88
CA GLY A 214 1.65 -12.80 -4.24
C GLY A 214 0.64 -13.88 -4.67
N VAL A 215 -0.47 -14.01 -3.95
CA VAL A 215 -1.55 -14.94 -4.31
C VAL A 215 -2.24 -14.53 -5.62
N ILE A 216 -2.47 -13.23 -5.82
CA ILE A 216 -3.03 -12.69 -7.09
C ILE A 216 -2.08 -12.96 -8.26
N LEU A 217 -0.77 -12.77 -8.09
CA LEU A 217 0.22 -13.03 -9.13
C LEU A 217 0.19 -14.50 -9.55
N TRP A 218 0.07 -15.43 -8.59
CA TRP A 218 -0.14 -16.85 -8.89
C TRP A 218 -1.48 -17.12 -9.59
N GLU A 219 -2.56 -16.44 -9.22
CA GLU A 219 -3.85 -16.59 -9.89
C GLU A 219 -3.79 -16.10 -11.35
N ILE A 220 -3.06 -15.02 -11.63
CA ILE A 220 -2.79 -14.53 -12.99
C ILE A 220 -2.04 -15.57 -13.82
N SER A 221 -1.02 -16.24 -13.24
CA SER A 221 -0.27 -17.27 -13.96
C SER A 221 -1.14 -18.48 -14.28
N SER A 222 -1.95 -18.92 -13.31
CA SER A 222 -2.75 -20.12 -13.38
C SER A 222 -4.08 -19.97 -14.15
N GLY A 223 -4.64 -18.77 -14.20
CA GLY A 223 -5.96 -18.51 -14.77
C GLY A 223 -7.12 -19.12 -13.97
N ARG A 224 -6.87 -19.59 -12.73
CA ARG A 224 -7.85 -20.31 -11.90
C ARG A 224 -7.76 -19.87 -10.43
N PRO A 225 -8.85 -19.98 -9.64
CA PRO A 225 -8.83 -19.60 -8.24
C PRO A 225 -7.82 -20.42 -7.42
N PRO A 226 -7.18 -19.82 -6.40
CA PRO A 226 -6.24 -20.52 -5.51
C PRO A 226 -6.98 -21.49 -4.59
N PHE A 227 -6.32 -22.62 -4.30
CA PHE A 227 -6.78 -23.71 -3.44
C PHE A 227 -8.17 -24.24 -3.78
N PRO A 228 -8.48 -24.58 -5.05
CA PRO A 228 -9.83 -24.93 -5.49
C PRO A 228 -10.38 -26.22 -4.86
N SER A 229 -9.51 -27.07 -4.29
CA SER A 229 -9.89 -28.32 -3.64
C SER A 229 -10.38 -28.16 -2.20
N PHE A 230 -10.27 -26.97 -1.61
CA PHE A 230 -10.68 -26.72 -0.22
C PHE A 230 -12.10 -26.16 -0.18
N GLU A 231 -13.04 -26.97 0.31
CA GLU A 231 -14.43 -26.52 0.53
C GLU A 231 -14.61 -25.80 1.87
N SER A 232 -13.80 -26.15 2.88
CA SER A 232 -13.86 -25.54 4.22
C SER A 232 -12.85 -24.42 4.38
N VAL A 233 -13.36 -23.24 4.74
CA VAL A 233 -12.55 -22.06 5.09
C VAL A 233 -11.55 -22.37 6.20
N LEU A 234 -11.97 -23.13 7.22
CA LEU A 234 -11.12 -23.47 8.35
C LEU A 234 -10.00 -24.44 7.96
N SER A 235 -10.29 -25.45 7.13
CA SER A 235 -9.25 -26.38 6.69
C SER A 235 -8.23 -25.70 5.78
N LEU A 236 -8.67 -24.75 4.94
CA LEU A 236 -7.79 -23.91 4.14
C LEU A 236 -6.90 -23.03 5.02
N ALA A 237 -7.47 -22.35 6.02
CA ALA A 237 -6.71 -21.51 6.94
C ALA A 237 -5.62 -22.32 7.68
N VAL A 238 -5.95 -23.52 8.16
CA VAL A 238 -4.98 -24.45 8.79
C VAL A 238 -3.92 -24.94 7.80
N HIS A 239 -4.28 -25.14 6.53
CA HIS A 239 -3.32 -25.54 5.50
C HIS A 239 -2.30 -24.43 5.21
N ILE A 240 -2.78 -23.19 5.06
CA ILE A 240 -1.96 -22.00 4.81
C ILE A 240 -1.06 -21.68 6.01
N SER A 241 -1.58 -21.78 7.23
CA SER A 241 -0.82 -21.50 8.46
C SER A 241 0.34 -22.47 8.71
N LYS A 242 0.29 -23.66 8.10
CA LYS A 242 1.41 -24.63 8.06
C LYS A 242 2.45 -24.32 6.98
N GLY A 243 2.32 -23.18 6.30
CA GLY A 243 3.25 -22.75 5.26
C GLY A 243 3.03 -23.39 3.89
N ASN A 244 1.94 -24.14 3.69
CA ASN A 244 1.65 -24.72 2.38
C ASN A 244 1.18 -23.63 1.41
N ARG A 245 1.57 -23.79 0.14
CA ARG A 245 1.25 -22.88 -0.96
C ARG A 245 0.89 -23.66 -2.21
N GLU A 246 0.31 -22.97 -3.17
CA GLU A 246 0.06 -23.52 -4.50
C GLU A 246 1.36 -23.87 -5.22
N LYS A 247 1.29 -24.88 -6.09
CA LYS A 247 2.43 -25.28 -6.93
C LYS A 247 2.60 -24.33 -8.12
N PRO A 248 3.83 -24.10 -8.60
CA PRO A 248 4.06 -23.38 -9.85
C PRO A 248 3.31 -24.02 -11.03
N ILE A 249 2.91 -23.18 -11.98
CA ILE A 249 2.19 -23.60 -13.18
C ILE A 249 3.18 -23.72 -14.34
N ASP A 250 3.10 -24.83 -15.07
CA ASP A 250 3.96 -25.08 -16.22
C ASP A 250 3.83 -23.96 -17.27
N GLY A 251 4.97 -23.58 -17.87
CA GLY A 251 5.04 -22.46 -18.81
C GLY A 251 5.06 -21.08 -18.16
N THR A 252 5.13 -20.97 -16.83
CA THR A 252 5.31 -19.68 -16.14
C THR A 252 6.79 -19.24 -16.18
N PRO A 253 7.10 -17.97 -16.52
CA PRO A 253 8.44 -17.43 -16.48
C PRO A 253 9.07 -17.60 -15.09
N PHE A 254 10.34 -18.00 -15.06
CA PHE A 254 10.99 -18.35 -13.79
C PHE A 254 11.04 -17.18 -12.81
N GLN A 255 11.41 -16.00 -13.29
CA GLN A 255 11.48 -14.79 -12.47
C GLN A 255 10.12 -14.41 -11.87
N TYR A 256 9.03 -14.68 -12.60
CA TYR A 256 7.67 -14.45 -12.12
C TYR A 256 7.31 -15.41 -10.97
N ILE A 257 7.74 -16.67 -11.07
CA ILE A 257 7.58 -17.69 -10.01
C ILE A 257 8.30 -17.26 -8.73
N GLU A 258 9.56 -16.88 -8.85
CA GLU A 258 10.36 -16.45 -7.71
C GLU A 258 9.77 -15.18 -7.07
N LEU A 259 9.29 -14.24 -7.88
CA LEU A 259 8.67 -13.03 -7.38
C LEU A 259 7.43 -13.32 -6.53
N TYR A 260 6.43 -14.04 -7.06
CA TYR A 260 5.22 -14.30 -6.26
C TYR A 260 5.52 -15.17 -5.04
N LYS A 261 6.55 -16.04 -5.11
CA LYS A 261 7.01 -16.81 -3.97
C LYS A 261 7.60 -15.97 -2.85
N GLN A 262 8.38 -14.94 -3.20
CA GLN A 262 8.88 -13.98 -2.22
C GLN A 262 7.73 -13.13 -1.64
N CYS A 263 6.74 -12.78 -2.45
CA CYS A 263 5.59 -12.00 -2.00
C CYS A 263 4.76 -12.73 -0.93
N TRP A 264 4.53 -14.03 -1.09
CA TRP A 264 3.70 -14.81 -0.15
C TRP A 264 4.50 -15.59 0.92
N ASP A 265 5.74 -15.16 1.19
CA ASP A 265 6.61 -15.76 2.22
C ASP A 265 5.90 -15.80 3.58
N ASN A 266 6.17 -16.84 4.37
CA ASN A 266 5.57 -16.99 5.69
C ASN A 266 5.99 -15.86 6.63
N ASP A 267 7.25 -15.44 6.55
CA ASP A 267 7.77 -14.33 7.34
C ASP A 267 7.54 -13.00 6.59
N PRO A 268 6.72 -12.08 7.13
CA PRO A 268 6.50 -10.77 6.52
C PRO A 268 7.78 -9.98 6.24
N VAL A 269 8.86 -10.18 7.02
CA VAL A 269 10.14 -9.47 6.84
C VAL A 269 10.81 -9.82 5.51
N ASN A 270 10.63 -11.05 5.04
CA ASN A 270 11.23 -11.53 3.79
C ASN A 270 10.49 -11.01 2.54
N ARG A 271 9.27 -10.49 2.69
CA ARG A 271 8.47 -10.02 1.57
C ARG A 271 9.03 -8.69 1.05
N PRO A 272 9.16 -8.51 -0.28
CA PRO A 272 9.68 -7.26 -0.85
C PRO A 272 8.71 -6.09 -0.66
N GLU A 273 9.23 -4.86 -0.78
CA GLU A 273 8.38 -3.67 -0.91
C GLU A 273 7.70 -3.62 -2.28
N THR A 274 6.50 -3.04 -2.36
CA THR A 274 5.70 -2.99 -3.59
C THR A 274 6.43 -2.31 -4.76
N ARG A 275 7.30 -1.35 -4.47
CA ARG A 275 8.16 -0.69 -5.47
C ARG A 275 9.13 -1.66 -6.13
N LEU A 276 9.76 -2.52 -5.33
CA LEU A 276 10.67 -3.55 -5.83
C LEU A 276 9.91 -4.58 -6.68
N ILE A 277 8.70 -4.96 -6.25
CA ILE A 277 7.83 -5.87 -7.01
C ILE A 277 7.53 -5.29 -8.40
N LEU A 278 7.11 -4.03 -8.48
CA LEU A 278 6.82 -3.36 -9.75
C LEU A 278 8.05 -3.29 -10.66
N ASN A 279 9.23 -2.98 -10.10
CA ASN A 279 10.47 -2.92 -10.86
C ASN A 279 10.87 -4.30 -11.41
N ILE A 280 10.75 -5.36 -10.62
CA ILE A 280 11.00 -6.73 -11.09
C ILE A 280 10.00 -7.07 -12.20
N LEU A 281 8.70 -6.85 -12.01
CA LEU A 281 7.68 -7.13 -13.04
C LEU A 281 7.99 -6.44 -14.36
N LYS A 282 8.47 -5.19 -14.34
CA LYS A 282 8.88 -4.43 -15.54
C LYS A 282 10.02 -5.09 -16.32
N GLN A 283 10.89 -5.84 -15.64
CA GLN A 283 12.10 -6.44 -16.22
C GLN A 283 11.91 -7.90 -16.66
N ILE A 284 10.84 -8.58 -16.23
CA ILE A 284 10.61 -9.98 -16.58
C ILE A 284 10.50 -10.17 -18.10
N ASN A 285 11.32 -11.06 -18.63
CA ASN A 285 11.21 -11.55 -20.00
C ASN A 285 10.14 -12.66 -20.07
N PRO A 286 9.06 -12.51 -20.86
CA PRO A 286 8.01 -13.52 -20.98
C PRO A 286 8.49 -14.85 -21.58
N ASP A 287 9.61 -14.87 -22.32
CA ASP A 287 10.12 -16.06 -23.01
C ASP A 287 11.07 -16.92 -22.13
N GLU A 288 11.48 -16.42 -20.96
CA GLU A 288 12.43 -17.08 -20.06
C GLU A 288 11.71 -18.05 -19.10
N ILE A 289 11.36 -19.22 -19.63
CA ILE A 289 10.62 -20.29 -18.94
C ILE A 289 11.59 -21.20 -18.16
N LEU A 290 11.14 -21.72 -17.01
CA LEU A 290 11.86 -22.74 -16.25
C LEU A 290 12.25 -23.95 -17.11
N THR A 291 13.55 -24.17 -17.30
CA THR A 291 14.13 -25.44 -17.76
C THR A 291 14.92 -26.08 -16.61
N GLN A 292 15.04 -27.41 -16.60
CA GLN A 292 15.72 -28.16 -15.53
C GLN A 292 17.19 -27.71 -15.31
N ASP A 293 17.81 -27.11 -16.33
CA ASP A 293 19.20 -26.64 -16.32
C ASP A 293 19.39 -25.29 -15.59
N HIS A 294 18.33 -24.49 -15.41
CA HIS A 294 18.40 -23.18 -14.75
C HIS A 294 18.53 -23.22 -13.22
N LEU A 295 18.31 -24.37 -12.57
CA LEU A 295 18.35 -24.48 -11.11
C LEU A 295 19.77 -24.31 -10.52
N ASN A 296 20.83 -24.49 -11.31
CA ASN A 296 22.22 -24.51 -10.81
C ASN A 296 23.01 -23.22 -11.09
N GLU A 297 22.70 -22.47 -12.16
CA GLU A 297 23.45 -21.24 -12.53
C GLU A 297 22.77 -19.95 -12.05
N THR A 298 21.44 -19.96 -11.85
CA THR A 298 20.66 -18.72 -11.72
C THR A 298 20.56 -18.18 -10.29
N SER A 299 20.87 -18.98 -9.25
CA SER A 299 20.81 -18.52 -7.85
C SER A 299 21.83 -17.40 -7.55
N ALA A 300 22.99 -17.43 -8.20
CA ALA A 300 24.04 -16.42 -8.04
C ALA A 300 23.73 -15.12 -8.82
N GLN A 301 23.19 -15.24 -10.05
CA GLN A 301 22.87 -14.09 -10.89
C GLN A 301 21.63 -13.34 -10.38
N ASN A 302 20.60 -14.07 -9.92
CA ASN A 302 19.38 -13.47 -9.38
C ASN A 302 19.62 -12.79 -8.04
N ASN A 303 20.46 -13.34 -7.16
CA ASN A 303 20.87 -12.66 -5.92
C ASN A 303 21.56 -11.32 -6.22
N LYS A 304 22.34 -11.25 -7.30
CA LYS A 304 23.04 -10.02 -7.72
C LYS A 304 22.09 -8.97 -8.28
N ILE A 305 21.09 -9.38 -9.08
CA ILE A 305 20.03 -8.48 -9.58
C ILE A 305 19.15 -8.01 -8.42
N LEU A 306 18.74 -8.92 -7.52
CA LEU A 306 17.97 -8.56 -6.32
C LEU A 306 18.76 -7.61 -5.41
N GLU A 307 20.06 -7.83 -5.21
CA GLU A 307 20.91 -6.91 -4.46
C GLU A 307 20.99 -5.53 -5.11
N ASN A 308 21.18 -5.46 -6.43
CA ASN A 308 21.28 -4.19 -7.13
C ASN A 308 19.94 -3.45 -7.11
N LEU A 309 18.82 -4.14 -7.32
CA LEU A 309 17.48 -3.54 -7.23
C LEU A 309 17.11 -3.18 -5.78
N ARG A 310 17.59 -3.93 -4.78
CA ARG A 310 17.47 -3.55 -3.36
C ARG A 310 18.29 -2.30 -3.06
N LYS A 311 19.50 -2.18 -3.61
CA LYS A 311 20.33 -0.96 -3.49
C LYS A 311 19.65 0.23 -4.15
N GLU A 312 19.14 0.09 -5.37
CA GLU A 312 18.41 1.15 -6.07
C GLU A 312 17.09 1.54 -5.37
N ALA A 313 16.31 0.56 -4.90
CA ALA A 313 15.07 0.82 -4.15
C ALA A 313 15.34 1.43 -2.77
N HIS A 314 16.44 1.05 -2.12
CA HIS A 314 16.92 1.65 -0.88
C HIS A 314 17.44 3.07 -1.12
N GLU A 315 18.15 3.35 -2.21
CA GLU A 315 18.58 4.69 -2.60
C GLU A 315 17.39 5.60 -2.97
N GLN A 316 16.40 5.09 -3.70
CA GLN A 316 15.17 5.83 -4.02
C GLN A 316 14.25 6.00 -2.80
N GLY A 317 14.21 5.01 -1.90
CA GLY A 317 13.51 5.08 -0.62
C GLY A 317 14.17 6.06 0.35
N LYS A 318 15.50 6.11 0.36
CA LYS A 318 16.28 7.17 0.99
C LYS A 318 15.95 8.52 0.38
N PHE A 319 15.88 8.65 -0.95
CA PHE A 319 15.55 9.91 -1.63
C PHE A 319 14.13 10.43 -1.30
N LEU A 320 13.14 9.54 -1.21
CA LEU A 320 11.75 9.91 -0.86
C LEU A 320 11.59 10.26 0.63
N LYS A 321 12.19 9.49 1.55
CA LYS A 321 12.20 9.83 2.98
C LYS A 321 13.06 11.06 3.28
N THR A 322 14.20 11.22 2.62
CA THR A 322 14.99 12.45 2.70
C THR A 322 14.21 13.62 2.12
N SER A 323 13.38 13.46 1.08
CA SER A 323 12.50 14.54 0.58
C SER A 323 11.45 14.98 1.60
N GLU A 324 10.83 14.05 2.35
CA GLU A 324 9.84 14.39 3.38
C GLU A 324 10.49 15.04 4.61
N SER A 325 11.64 14.53 5.06
CA SER A 325 12.41 15.12 6.16
C SER A 325 13.11 16.43 5.77
N PHE A 326 13.54 16.59 4.50
CA PHE A 326 14.10 17.84 3.99
C PHE A 326 13.05 18.91 3.78
N GLU A 327 11.80 18.59 3.39
CA GLU A 327 10.72 19.58 3.27
C GLU A 327 10.43 20.25 4.63
N GLU A 328 10.54 19.52 5.73
CA GLU A 328 10.38 20.06 7.09
C GLU A 328 11.57 20.95 7.50
N ILE A 329 12.80 20.53 7.21
CA ILE A 329 14.03 21.32 7.43
C ILE A 329 14.08 22.57 6.52
N PHE A 330 13.61 22.45 5.29
CA PHE A 330 13.55 23.54 4.29
C PHE A 330 12.42 24.53 4.61
N ARG A 331 11.28 24.08 5.15
CA ARG A 331 10.24 24.98 5.69
C ARG A 331 10.74 25.78 6.88
N ASN A 332 11.52 25.16 7.77
CA ASN A 332 12.08 25.83 8.93
C ASN A 332 13.19 26.83 8.55
N SER A 333 13.92 26.60 7.46
CA SER A 333 14.97 27.53 6.98
C SER A 333 14.46 28.72 6.13
N GLN A 334 13.19 28.72 5.71
CA GLN A 334 12.58 29.76 4.87
C GLN A 334 11.69 30.76 5.64
N GLN A 335 11.51 30.61 6.95
CA GLN A 335 10.75 31.59 7.75
C GLN A 335 11.60 32.81 8.11
N GLN A 336 11.42 33.91 7.37
CA GLN A 336 12.03 35.21 7.66
C GLN A 336 11.32 35.94 8.81
N ASN A 337 11.33 35.38 10.01
CA ASN A 337 10.99 36.12 11.23
C ASN A 337 12.22 36.24 12.12
N SER A 338 12.55 37.48 12.48
CA SER A 338 13.78 37.89 13.16
C SER A 338 13.91 37.41 14.61
N GLU A 339 12.95 36.67 15.15
CA GLU A 339 13.02 36.06 16.49
C GLU A 339 13.49 34.58 16.46
N ASP A 340 13.53 33.94 15.28
CA ASP A 340 13.85 32.50 15.15
C ASP A 340 15.23 32.20 14.55
N GLN A 341 16.12 33.19 14.38
CA GLN A 341 17.52 32.95 13.97
C GLN A 341 18.27 31.98 14.90
N PHE A 342 17.84 31.88 16.17
CA PHE A 342 18.41 30.95 17.15
C PHE A 342 18.08 29.47 16.81
N SER A 343 16.98 29.21 16.09
CA SER A 343 16.52 27.86 15.72
C SER A 343 17.23 27.27 14.50
N ALA A 344 17.71 28.11 13.57
CA ALA A 344 18.41 27.66 12.37
C ALA A 344 19.89 27.31 12.64
N SER A 345 20.49 27.90 13.68
CA SER A 345 21.88 27.70 14.09
C SER A 345 22.06 26.71 15.25
N THR A 346 20.95 26.15 15.77
CA THR A 346 20.94 25.20 16.90
C THR A 346 20.06 23.99 16.56
N TRP A 347 20.62 22.79 16.59
CA TRP A 347 19.89 21.55 16.36
C TRP A 347 19.78 20.73 17.65
N ASP A 348 18.56 20.35 18.05
CA ASP A 348 18.31 19.41 19.15
C ASP A 348 17.77 18.08 18.61
N LEU A 349 18.68 17.12 18.54
CA LEU A 349 18.47 15.76 18.08
C LEU A 349 18.61 14.75 19.23
N SER A 350 18.48 15.19 20.48
CA SER A 350 18.52 14.30 21.63
C SER A 350 17.40 13.25 21.54
N ARG A 351 17.75 11.95 21.70
CA ARG A 351 16.83 10.80 21.59
C ARG A 351 16.06 10.68 20.25
N LYS A 352 16.56 11.29 19.18
CA LYS A 352 15.89 11.33 17.86
C LYS A 352 16.68 10.63 16.75
N CYS A 353 17.93 10.25 16.98
CA CYS A 353 18.79 9.63 15.98
C CYS A 353 18.85 8.11 16.16
N GLU A 354 18.22 7.37 15.24
CA GLU A 354 18.47 5.95 15.06
C GLU A 354 19.75 5.73 14.22
N PHE A 355 20.48 4.63 14.46
CA PHE A 355 21.79 4.35 13.84
C PHE A 355 21.74 4.34 12.29
N GLU A 356 20.60 3.97 11.71
CA GLU A 356 20.37 3.96 10.26
C GLU A 356 20.37 5.37 9.64
N ASN A 357 20.02 6.40 10.42
CA ASN A 357 19.98 7.80 10.00
C ASN A 357 21.30 8.55 10.30
N PHE A 358 22.23 7.93 11.03
CA PHE A 358 23.44 8.59 11.50
C PHE A 358 24.40 8.99 10.37
N SER A 359 24.53 8.17 9.33
CA SER A 359 25.38 8.49 8.16
C SER A 359 24.91 9.73 7.40
N GLU A 360 23.61 10.02 7.42
CA GLU A 360 23.04 11.20 6.74
C GLU A 360 23.18 12.46 7.59
N LEU A 361 23.06 12.32 8.92
CA LEU A 361 23.43 13.38 9.84
C LEU A 361 24.89 13.81 9.65
N ILE A 362 25.83 12.87 9.52
CA ILE A 362 27.25 13.18 9.26
C ILE A 362 27.42 13.99 7.97
N LYS A 363 26.73 13.60 6.89
CA LYS A 363 26.79 14.33 5.62
C LYS A 363 26.21 15.74 5.74
N ALA A 364 25.07 15.87 6.43
CA ALA A 364 24.45 17.17 6.68
C ALA A 364 25.35 18.07 7.53
N LEU A 365 26.06 17.53 8.52
CA LEU A 365 27.03 18.26 9.32
C LEU A 365 28.23 18.74 8.50
N CYS A 366 28.72 17.96 7.53
CA CYS A 366 29.80 18.37 6.65
C CYS A 366 29.38 19.49 5.67
N GLU A 367 28.11 19.53 5.25
CA GLU A 367 27.60 20.48 4.26
C GLU A 367 26.97 21.75 4.89
N ASN A 368 26.68 21.74 6.19
CA ASN A 368 25.99 22.84 6.88
C ASN A 368 26.97 23.97 7.25
N THR A 369 26.67 25.18 6.76
CA THR A 369 27.49 26.38 6.97
C THR A 369 26.95 27.36 8.02
N MET A 370 25.86 27.01 8.71
CA MET A 370 25.15 27.90 9.66
C MET A 370 24.96 27.28 11.05
N LEU A 371 25.20 25.98 11.22
CA LEU A 371 25.02 25.28 12.50
C LEU A 371 26.14 25.61 13.48
N THR A 372 25.77 26.19 14.62
CA THR A 372 26.70 26.61 15.69
C THR A 372 26.55 25.77 16.96
N SER A 373 25.41 25.09 17.15
CA SER A 373 25.12 24.26 18.32
C SER A 373 24.37 22.98 17.93
N LEU A 374 24.77 21.84 18.49
CA LEU A 374 24.16 20.53 18.21
C LEU A 374 24.03 19.71 19.51
N ASP A 375 22.82 19.22 19.80
CA ASP A 375 22.56 18.25 20.86
C ASP A 375 22.27 16.87 20.27
N LEU A 376 23.13 15.91 20.57
CA LEU A 376 23.00 14.50 20.20
C LEU A 376 22.94 13.59 21.43
N SER A 377 22.59 14.13 22.60
CA SER A 377 22.56 13.33 23.83
C SER A 377 21.53 12.19 23.77
N SER A 378 21.83 11.10 24.47
CA SER A 378 20.92 9.94 24.60
C SER A 378 20.54 9.26 23.27
N ASN A 379 21.48 9.09 22.33
CA ASN A 379 21.25 8.43 21.02
C ASN A 379 22.02 7.10 20.85
N GLU A 380 22.67 6.58 21.90
CA GLU A 380 23.37 5.28 21.86
C GLU A 380 24.38 5.12 20.70
N LEU A 381 25.09 6.21 20.36
CA LEU A 381 25.97 6.26 19.18
C LEU A 381 27.08 5.20 19.16
N GLY A 382 27.56 4.77 20.32
CA GLY A 382 28.63 3.77 20.41
C GLY A 382 29.97 4.22 19.81
N LEU A 383 30.95 3.31 19.80
CA LEU A 383 32.30 3.56 19.27
C LEU A 383 32.31 3.99 17.80
N LEU A 384 31.49 3.36 16.96
CA LEU A 384 31.44 3.64 15.51
C LEU A 384 30.78 5.00 15.22
N GLY A 385 29.72 5.34 15.96
CA GLY A 385 29.09 6.66 15.86
C GLY A 385 30.02 7.77 16.33
N GLY A 386 30.75 7.55 17.43
CA GLY A 386 31.79 8.46 17.92
C GLY A 386 32.88 8.73 16.87
N LYS A 387 33.43 7.67 16.26
CA LYS A 387 34.48 7.79 15.22
C LYS A 387 33.99 8.53 13.97
N ALA A 388 32.76 8.26 13.52
CA ALA A 388 32.19 8.96 12.37
C ALA A 388 31.89 10.44 12.65
N LEU A 389 31.44 10.76 13.87
CA LEU A 389 31.23 12.14 14.29
C LEU A 389 32.54 12.92 14.41
N ALA A 390 33.57 12.32 15.00
CA ALA A 390 34.89 12.93 15.09
C ALA A 390 35.47 13.28 13.70
N ASN A 391 35.30 12.40 12.71
CA ASN A 391 35.72 12.66 11.33
C ASN A 391 34.94 13.83 10.70
N ALA A 392 33.64 13.93 10.94
CA ALA A 392 32.81 15.01 10.41
C ALA A 392 33.17 16.38 11.02
N LEU A 393 33.48 16.39 12.33
CA LEU A 393 33.87 17.60 13.04
C LEU A 393 35.26 18.10 12.64
N CYS A 394 36.13 17.25 12.08
CA CYS A 394 37.39 17.70 11.47
C CYS A 394 37.17 18.60 10.24
N GLU A 395 36.03 18.46 9.56
CA GLU A 395 35.69 19.25 8.36
C GLU A 395 34.70 20.39 8.66
N ASN A 396 33.99 20.34 9.80
CA ASN A 396 33.07 21.39 10.23
C ASN A 396 33.79 22.46 11.07
N VAL A 397 33.98 23.66 10.50
CA VAL A 397 34.68 24.78 11.16
C VAL A 397 33.77 25.77 11.92
N ILE A 398 32.46 25.49 11.97
CA ILE A 398 31.43 26.46 12.42
C ILE A 398 30.73 26.01 13.70
N LEU A 399 30.69 24.71 13.99
CA LEU A 399 30.10 24.19 15.21
C LEU A 399 30.91 24.63 16.44
N THR A 400 30.27 25.38 17.34
CA THR A 400 30.89 25.92 18.57
C THR A 400 30.42 25.22 19.84
N SER A 401 29.31 24.48 19.79
CA SER A 401 28.73 23.75 20.91
C SER A 401 28.22 22.38 20.46
N LEU A 402 28.55 21.35 21.24
CA LEU A 402 28.18 19.96 20.97
C LEU A 402 27.87 19.23 22.29
N ASN A 403 26.67 18.65 22.41
CA ASN A 403 26.29 17.81 23.55
C ASN A 403 26.25 16.33 23.13
N LEU A 404 27.06 15.50 23.79
CA LEU A 404 27.17 14.05 23.55
C LEU A 404 26.87 13.21 24.79
N GLU A 405 26.26 13.77 25.83
CA GLU A 405 25.96 13.01 27.04
C GLU A 405 25.11 11.76 26.74
N PHE A 406 25.35 10.66 27.47
CA PHE A 406 24.57 9.42 27.36
C PHE A 406 24.61 8.72 25.98
N ASN A 407 25.77 8.72 25.30
CA ASN A 407 25.92 8.06 23.99
C ASN A 407 26.76 6.77 23.97
N ASN A 408 27.22 6.29 25.13
CA ASN A 408 27.98 5.03 25.25
C ASN A 408 29.19 4.93 24.29
N LEU A 409 29.97 6.02 24.15
CA LEU A 409 31.03 6.15 23.15
C LEU A 409 32.28 5.27 23.41
N GLU A 410 32.39 4.71 24.62
CA GLU A 410 33.59 3.98 25.11
C GLU A 410 34.86 4.86 25.13
N SER A 411 35.95 4.39 25.74
CA SER A 411 37.17 5.21 25.97
C SER A 411 37.93 5.63 24.69
N GLU A 412 37.60 5.03 23.55
CA GLU A 412 38.14 5.41 22.23
C GLU A 412 37.24 6.39 21.46
N GLY A 413 36.03 6.67 21.96
CA GLY A 413 35.05 7.55 21.32
C GLY A 413 34.77 8.87 22.07
N GLU A 414 35.24 9.02 23.31
CA GLU A 414 35.41 10.31 24.01
C GLU A 414 36.63 11.08 23.46
#